data_AF-A0A945S077-F1
#
_entry.id   AF-A0A945S077-F1
#
_cell.length_a   1.000
_cell.length_b   1.000
_cell.length_c   1.000
_cell.angle_alpha   90.00
_cell.angle_beta   90.00
_cell.angle_gamma   90.00
#
_symmetry.space_group_name_H-M   'P 1'
#
loop_
_entity.id
_entity.type
_entity.pdbx_description
1 polymer ?
#
loop_
_entity_poly.entity_id
_entity_poly.type
_entity_poly.pdbx_seq_one_letter_code
_entity_poly.pdbx_strand_id
1 'polypeptide(L)'
;MPRSQTTRVSWEPTYTHVKASATETLAAVQNARVTELHAAVPLANATQDLSHGVPVMPDYVAPDENAAGVFTIDLSPSCNMGFADDTAGDGRGGWSDEGPLNDMRCLPPGKRRFYGVPFVIIDPALNKGKSVITLRSRTSSQTLPESVAVTFAPRRCRALYFLHASAWGTPGEIGEYTVTYADEQIAHLPLTIPGNTGNWWTPPQDGETGRTVPVRVDNTPSGTPEWRYLRVWEWQNPRRNVPIHRIDVHAGKGKQMPILIAVTGV
;
A
#
# COMPACT_ATOMS: atom_id res chain seq x y z
N MET A 1 44.34 -4.88 22.72
CA MET A 1 43.30 -4.39 21.80
C MET A 1 42.35 -5.54 21.52
N PRO A 2 41.10 -5.53 22.02
CA PRO A 2 40.32 -6.75 22.02
C PRO A 2 39.69 -7.00 20.64
N ARG A 3 40.11 -8.12 20.04
CA ARG A 3 39.50 -8.97 19.01
C ARG A 3 38.90 -8.29 17.77
N SER A 4 39.46 -8.64 16.60
CA SER A 4 38.76 -8.57 15.32
C SER A 4 37.43 -9.33 15.43
N GLN A 5 36.33 -8.61 15.62
CA GLN A 5 35.00 -9.21 15.65
C GLN A 5 34.55 -9.38 14.21
N THR A 6 34.44 -10.63 13.77
CA THR A 6 33.84 -10.96 12.48
C THR A 6 32.35 -11.13 12.67
N THR A 7 31.56 -10.23 12.08
CA THR A 7 30.10 -10.33 12.06
C THR A 7 29.66 -10.79 10.67
N ARG A 8 28.87 -11.87 10.60
CA ARG A 8 28.22 -12.30 9.36
C ARG A 8 26.93 -11.49 9.18
N VAL A 9 26.85 -10.72 8.11
CA VAL A 9 25.61 -10.03 7.71
C VAL A 9 24.80 -10.95 6.80
N SER A 10 23.51 -11.08 7.04
CA SER A 10 22.55 -11.84 6.23
C SER A 10 21.28 -10.99 5.99
N TRP A 11 20.21 -11.62 5.48
CA TRP A 11 18.91 -10.99 5.30
C TRP A 11 18.24 -10.52 6.61
N GLU A 12 18.74 -10.98 7.75
CA GLU A 12 18.32 -10.53 9.07
C GLU A 12 19.32 -9.48 9.60
N PRO A 13 18.85 -8.28 10.00
CA PRO A 13 19.73 -7.25 10.52
C PRO A 13 20.42 -7.74 11.79
N THR A 14 21.75 -7.70 11.79
CA THR A 14 22.57 -8.08 12.95
C THR A 14 23.17 -6.84 13.57
N TYR A 15 22.91 -6.61 14.86
CA TYR A 15 23.44 -5.48 15.61
C TYR A 15 24.74 -5.87 16.31
N THR A 16 25.82 -5.12 16.08
CA THR A 16 27.09 -5.30 16.78
C THR A 16 27.26 -4.19 17.80
N HIS A 17 27.30 -4.55 19.08
CA HIS A 17 27.53 -3.59 20.16
C HIS A 17 29.04 -3.36 20.36
N VAL A 18 29.47 -2.11 20.27
CA VAL A 18 30.87 -1.71 20.50
C VAL A 18 30.92 -0.75 21.69
N LYS A 19 31.87 -0.97 22.61
CA LYS A 19 32.21 -0.02 23.67
C LYS A 19 33.44 0.77 23.25
N ALA A 20 33.22 1.86 22.53
CA ALA A 20 34.23 2.80 22.10
C ALA A 20 33.63 4.20 21.98
N SER A 21 34.46 5.24 21.89
CA SER A 21 33.98 6.59 21.57
C SER A 21 33.38 6.65 20.16
N ALA A 22 32.60 7.69 19.86
CA ALA A 22 32.02 7.88 18.53
C ALA A 22 33.11 7.98 17.44
N THR A 23 34.21 8.69 17.73
CA THR A 23 35.35 8.86 16.81
C THR A 23 36.05 7.54 16.52
N GLU A 24 36.31 6.73 17.55
CA GLU A 24 36.93 5.40 17.38
C GLU A 24 36.00 4.44 16.64
N THR A 25 34.69 4.51 16.91
CA THR A 25 33.68 3.71 16.22
C THR A 25 33.64 4.05 14.74
N LEU A 26 33.61 5.34 14.39
CA LEU A 26 33.62 5.80 13.01
C LEU A 26 34.90 5.35 12.27
N ALA A 27 36.06 5.53 12.89
CA ALA A 27 37.33 5.09 12.34
C ALA A 27 37.36 3.56 12.13
N ALA A 28 36.80 2.79 13.07
CA ALA A 28 36.72 1.34 12.94
C ALA A 28 35.80 0.89 11.79
N VAL A 29 34.64 1.55 11.62
CA VAL A 29 33.73 1.27 10.50
C VAL A 29 34.38 1.61 9.16
N GLN A 30 35.03 2.78 9.07
CA GLN A 30 35.70 3.21 7.84
C GLN A 30 36.86 2.29 7.42
N ASN A 31 37.55 1.70 8.40
CA ASN A 31 38.67 0.78 8.16
C ASN A 31 38.25 -0.70 8.15
N ALA A 32 36.96 -1.00 8.27
CA ALA A 32 36.47 -2.37 8.28
C ALA A 32 36.69 -3.03 6.92
N ARG A 33 37.23 -4.25 6.93
CA ARG A 33 37.35 -5.06 5.72
C ARG A 33 36.06 -5.84 5.51
N VAL A 34 35.38 -5.57 4.39
CA VAL A 34 34.22 -6.35 3.95
C VAL A 34 34.71 -7.41 2.98
N THR A 35 34.39 -8.67 3.25
CA THR A 35 34.61 -9.78 2.32
C THR A 35 33.25 -10.29 1.87
N GLU A 36 32.99 -10.19 0.56
CA GLU A 36 31.77 -10.72 -0.04
C GLU A 36 31.87 -12.26 -0.10
N LEU A 37 31.08 -12.95 0.74
CA LEU A 37 31.05 -14.42 0.76
C LEU A 37 30.23 -14.99 -0.40
N HIS A 38 29.21 -14.24 -0.83
CA HIS A 38 28.36 -14.56 -1.95
C HIS A 38 28.11 -13.28 -2.73
N ALA A 39 28.39 -13.34 -4.04
CA ALA A 39 28.06 -12.26 -4.95
C ALA A 39 26.57 -11.92 -4.80
N ALA A 40 26.23 -10.65 -4.58
CA ALA A 40 24.84 -10.23 -4.72
C ALA A 40 24.37 -10.64 -6.11
N VAL A 41 23.42 -11.57 -6.19
CA VAL A 41 22.78 -11.88 -7.47
C VAL A 41 22.02 -10.62 -7.84
N PRO A 42 22.35 -9.95 -8.97
CA PRO A 42 21.53 -8.86 -9.44
C PRO A 42 20.12 -9.39 -9.52
N LEU A 43 19.17 -8.71 -8.87
CA LEU A 43 17.78 -8.92 -9.21
C LEU A 43 17.74 -8.84 -10.72
N ALA A 44 17.23 -9.88 -11.39
CA ALA A 44 17.08 -9.84 -12.83
C ALA A 44 16.44 -8.50 -13.13
N ASN A 45 17.09 -7.70 -13.99
CA ASN A 45 16.49 -6.46 -14.45
C ASN A 45 15.18 -6.89 -15.08
N ALA A 46 14.08 -6.78 -14.33
CA ALA A 46 12.77 -6.74 -14.92
C ALA A 46 12.89 -5.55 -15.85
N THR A 47 13.02 -5.82 -17.15
CA THR A 47 12.96 -4.78 -18.17
C THR A 47 11.72 -4.00 -17.81
N GLN A 48 11.88 -2.78 -17.29
CA GLN A 48 10.73 -1.98 -16.92
C GLN A 48 10.03 -1.71 -18.23
N ASP A 49 8.96 -2.44 -18.46
CA ASP A 49 8.05 -2.19 -19.54
C ASP A 49 7.37 -0.87 -19.18
N LEU A 50 7.90 0.24 -19.71
CA LEU A 50 7.42 1.60 -19.44
C LEU A 50 6.20 1.97 -20.31
N SER A 51 5.62 1.00 -21.03
CA SER A 51 4.42 1.21 -21.86
C SER A 51 3.14 1.45 -21.07
N HIS A 52 3.22 1.46 -19.73
CA HIS A 52 2.09 1.69 -18.83
C HIS A 52 1.50 3.11 -18.88
N GLY A 53 2.14 4.07 -19.56
CA GLY A 53 1.61 5.43 -19.74
C GLY A 53 1.46 6.25 -18.45
N VAL A 54 2.14 5.85 -17.37
CA VAL A 54 2.16 6.59 -16.10
C VAL A 54 3.31 7.58 -16.14
N PRO A 55 3.06 8.90 -15.94
CA PRO A 55 4.13 9.88 -15.93
C PRO A 55 5.08 9.65 -14.75
N VAL A 56 6.36 9.96 -14.95
CA VAL A 56 7.33 9.97 -13.84
C VAL A 56 6.93 11.09 -12.88
N MET A 57 6.61 10.71 -11.65
CA MET A 57 6.25 11.64 -10.59
C MET A 57 7.29 11.56 -9.46
N PRO A 58 7.60 12.69 -8.80
CA PRO A 58 8.53 12.70 -7.69
C PRO A 58 7.98 11.90 -6.51
N ASP A 59 8.83 11.57 -5.55
CA ASP A 59 8.42 10.97 -4.28
C ASP A 59 7.59 11.94 -3.42
N TYR A 60 6.88 11.43 -2.42
CA TYR A 60 6.24 12.26 -1.41
C TYR A 60 7.32 12.73 -0.43
N VAL A 61 7.21 13.97 0.02
CA VAL A 61 8.27 14.60 0.81
C VAL A 61 8.26 14.15 2.27
N ALA A 62 7.08 13.97 2.87
CA ALA A 62 6.97 13.73 4.31
C ALA A 62 7.65 12.43 4.81
N PRO A 63 7.56 11.28 4.10
CA PRO A 63 8.23 10.04 4.52
C PRO A 63 9.75 10.19 4.62
N ASP A 64 10.37 10.98 3.76
CA ASP A 64 11.82 11.20 3.77
C ASP A 64 12.24 12.20 4.85
N GLU A 65 11.45 13.25 5.08
CA GLU A 65 11.72 14.24 6.14
C GLU A 65 11.64 13.63 7.55
N ASN A 66 10.82 12.60 7.75
CA ASN A 66 10.66 11.93 9.05
C ASN A 66 10.54 10.41 8.91
N ALA A 67 11.58 9.77 8.34
CA ALA A 67 11.59 8.32 8.14
C ALA A 67 11.37 7.51 9.43
N ALA A 68 11.82 8.02 10.59
CA ALA A 68 11.63 7.39 11.90
C ALA A 68 10.19 7.49 12.43
N GLY A 69 9.40 8.45 11.95
CA GLY A 69 7.99 8.64 12.32
C GLY A 69 7.01 7.81 11.50
N VAL A 70 7.48 7.17 10.43
CA VAL A 70 6.64 6.37 9.53
C VAL A 70 6.07 5.15 10.25
N PHE A 71 4.78 4.88 10.05
CA PHE A 71 4.12 3.67 10.54
C PHE A 71 3.07 3.15 9.56
N THR A 72 2.88 1.84 9.55
CA THR A 72 1.80 1.19 8.79
C THR A 72 0.63 0.88 9.71
N ILE A 73 -0.58 1.01 9.18
CA ILE A 73 -1.79 0.59 9.88
C ILE A 73 -2.08 -0.85 9.48
N ASP A 74 -2.25 -1.74 10.47
CA ASP A 74 -2.57 -3.14 10.23
C ASP A 74 -4.05 -3.28 9.85
N LEU A 75 -4.31 -3.60 8.58
CA LEU A 75 -5.66 -3.82 8.06
C LEU A 75 -6.10 -5.29 8.18
N SER A 76 -5.22 -6.20 8.58
CA SER A 76 -5.45 -7.66 8.52
C SER A 76 -6.76 -8.10 9.19
N PRO A 77 -7.13 -7.57 10.37
CA PRO A 77 -8.41 -7.92 11.02
C PRO A 77 -9.65 -7.48 10.25
N SER A 78 -9.53 -6.45 9.41
CA SER A 78 -10.63 -5.81 8.70
C SER A 78 -10.74 -6.24 7.24
N CYS A 79 -9.71 -6.88 6.68
CA CYS A 79 -9.74 -7.38 5.30
C CYS A 79 -10.87 -8.41 5.10
N ASN A 80 -11.53 -8.34 3.95
CA ASN A 80 -12.65 -9.19 3.59
C ASN A 80 -12.44 -10.00 2.30
N MET A 81 -11.53 -9.57 1.41
CA MET A 81 -11.22 -10.21 0.14
C MET A 81 -9.72 -10.42 -0.04
N GLY A 82 -9.32 -11.42 -0.82
CA GLY A 82 -7.94 -11.65 -1.27
C GLY A 82 -7.58 -10.88 -2.52
N PHE A 83 -6.42 -11.17 -3.11
CA PHE A 83 -6.05 -10.66 -4.44
C PHE A 83 -6.47 -11.57 -5.58
N ALA A 84 -6.37 -12.89 -5.37
CA ALA A 84 -6.76 -13.91 -6.34
C ALA A 84 -8.22 -14.28 -6.16
N ASP A 85 -8.94 -14.41 -7.28
CA ASP A 85 -10.27 -14.98 -7.37
C ASP A 85 -10.24 -16.21 -8.28
N ASP A 86 -10.61 -17.38 -7.78
CA ASP A 86 -10.64 -18.60 -8.57
C ASP A 86 -12.01 -18.86 -9.21
N THR A 87 -13.08 -18.18 -8.76
CA THR A 87 -14.45 -18.42 -9.24
C THR A 87 -15.26 -17.13 -9.23
N ALA A 88 -15.50 -16.58 -10.42
CA ALA A 88 -16.25 -15.34 -10.58
C ALA A 88 -17.68 -15.42 -10.00
N GLY A 89 -18.06 -14.42 -9.20
CA GLY A 89 -19.43 -14.18 -8.76
C GLY A 89 -19.94 -15.14 -7.70
N ASP A 90 -19.04 -15.82 -6.97
CA ASP A 90 -19.43 -16.71 -5.86
C ASP A 90 -19.56 -15.97 -4.52
N GLY A 91 -19.16 -14.69 -4.48
CA GLY A 91 -19.21 -13.84 -3.30
C GLY A 91 -18.19 -14.20 -2.22
N ARG A 92 -17.16 -15.01 -2.55
CA ARG A 92 -16.18 -15.54 -1.60
C ARG A 92 -14.73 -15.17 -1.93
N GLY A 93 -14.43 -14.52 -3.06
CA GLY A 93 -13.03 -14.39 -3.46
C GLY A 93 -12.63 -13.19 -4.32
N GLY A 94 -11.38 -12.75 -4.04
CA GLY A 94 -10.47 -11.95 -4.88
C GLY A 94 -10.92 -10.61 -5.44
N TRP A 95 -10.29 -9.54 -4.95
CA TRP A 95 -10.33 -8.21 -5.56
C TRP A 95 -11.77 -7.69 -5.77
N SER A 96 -12.35 -7.93 -6.94
CA SER A 96 -13.70 -7.55 -7.37
C SER A 96 -14.66 -8.72 -7.65
N ASP A 97 -14.30 -9.98 -7.38
CA ASP A 97 -15.14 -11.18 -7.61
C ASP A 97 -15.44 -11.44 -9.11
N GLU A 98 -14.43 -11.22 -9.97
CA GLU A 98 -14.54 -11.30 -11.44
C GLU A 98 -13.78 -12.49 -12.08
N GLY A 99 -13.26 -13.40 -11.25
CA GLY A 99 -12.61 -14.65 -11.63
C GLY A 99 -11.12 -14.54 -11.95
N PRO A 100 -10.50 -15.66 -12.33
CA PRO A 100 -9.04 -15.79 -12.33
C PRO A 100 -8.34 -15.00 -13.42
N LEU A 101 -9.08 -14.57 -14.44
CA LEU A 101 -8.58 -13.74 -15.55
C LEU A 101 -8.84 -12.25 -15.33
N ASN A 102 -9.32 -11.85 -14.15
CA ASN A 102 -9.63 -10.44 -13.89
C ASN A 102 -9.55 -10.10 -12.39
N ASP A 103 -8.39 -10.35 -11.79
CA ASP A 103 -8.12 -10.06 -10.40
C ASP A 103 -6.74 -9.40 -10.23
N MET A 104 -6.27 -9.25 -8.98
CA MET A 104 -4.97 -8.65 -8.69
C MET A 104 -3.95 -9.67 -8.16
N ARG A 105 -4.06 -10.95 -8.52
CA ARG A 105 -3.13 -12.02 -8.06
C ARG A 105 -1.66 -11.74 -8.34
N CYS A 106 -1.36 -10.94 -9.36
CA CYS A 106 0.00 -10.55 -9.73
C CYS A 106 0.58 -9.46 -8.81
N LEU A 107 -0.22 -8.83 -7.94
CA LEU A 107 0.28 -7.84 -6.97
C LEU A 107 1.04 -8.56 -5.85
N PRO A 108 2.36 -8.36 -5.73
CA PRO A 108 3.13 -9.17 -4.81
C PRO A 108 3.00 -8.63 -3.36
N PRO A 109 2.65 -9.47 -2.38
CA PRO A 109 2.46 -9.05 -0.99
C PRO A 109 3.78 -8.66 -0.31
N GLY A 110 3.69 -8.20 0.94
CA GLY A 110 4.82 -7.81 1.77
C GLY A 110 5.14 -6.31 1.72
N LYS A 111 6.37 -5.96 2.12
CA LYS A 111 6.83 -4.57 2.15
C LYS A 111 7.06 -4.05 0.73
N ARG A 112 6.36 -2.98 0.37
CA ARG A 112 6.50 -2.28 -0.91
C ARG A 112 6.76 -0.80 -0.66
N ARG A 113 7.36 -0.13 -1.64
CA ARG A 113 7.54 1.33 -1.60
C ARG A 113 7.03 1.92 -2.89
N PHE A 114 6.16 2.92 -2.78
CA PHE A 114 5.63 3.66 -3.90
C PHE A 114 5.75 5.14 -3.60
N TYR A 115 6.40 5.89 -4.51
CA TYR A 115 6.58 7.34 -4.35
C TYR A 115 7.21 7.72 -2.99
N GLY A 116 8.28 7.02 -2.57
CA GLY A 116 8.91 7.21 -1.26
C GLY A 116 8.15 6.61 -0.06
N VAL A 117 6.85 6.33 -0.18
CA VAL A 117 6.00 5.84 0.92
C VAL A 117 6.14 4.31 1.07
N PRO A 118 6.53 3.79 2.24
CA PRO A 118 6.51 2.35 2.50
C PRO A 118 5.09 1.89 2.83
N PHE A 119 4.69 0.75 2.28
CA PHE A 119 3.44 0.07 2.58
C PHE A 119 3.71 -1.38 2.99
N VAL A 120 2.84 -1.94 3.83
CA VAL A 120 2.75 -3.38 4.08
C VAL A 120 1.50 -3.89 3.38
N ILE A 121 1.70 -4.63 2.30
CA ILE A 121 0.62 -5.33 1.59
C ILE A 121 0.44 -6.69 2.26
N ILE A 122 -0.76 -6.97 2.75
CA ILE A 122 -1.03 -8.18 3.53
C ILE A 122 -0.94 -9.42 2.64
N ASP A 123 -0.17 -10.40 3.10
CA ASP A 123 -0.05 -11.69 2.42
C ASP A 123 -1.31 -12.53 2.68
N PRO A 124 -2.09 -12.89 1.63
CA PRO A 124 -3.30 -13.68 1.81
C PRO A 124 -3.00 -15.05 2.41
N ALA A 125 -1.83 -15.64 2.15
CA ALA A 125 -1.43 -16.93 2.72
C ALA A 125 -1.25 -16.85 4.25
N LEU A 126 -0.96 -15.68 4.78
CA LEU A 126 -0.80 -15.42 6.22
C LEU A 126 -2.05 -14.85 6.88
N ASN A 127 -3.10 -14.52 6.10
CA ASN A 127 -4.32 -13.88 6.60
C ASN A 127 -5.61 -14.53 6.05
N LYS A 128 -5.69 -15.86 6.13
CA LYS A 128 -6.92 -16.63 5.79
C LYS A 128 -7.47 -16.33 4.39
N GLY A 129 -6.58 -16.09 3.43
CA GLY A 129 -6.93 -15.75 2.05
C GLY A 129 -7.28 -14.28 1.81
N LYS A 130 -7.15 -13.39 2.80
CA LYS A 130 -7.62 -11.99 2.73
C LYS A 130 -6.47 -10.98 2.78
N SER A 131 -6.56 -9.95 1.96
CA SER A 131 -5.52 -8.91 1.82
C SER A 131 -6.06 -7.50 1.65
N VAL A 132 -7.32 -7.33 1.25
CA VAL A 132 -7.90 -6.02 0.95
C VAL A 132 -9.25 -5.83 1.66
N ILE A 133 -9.64 -4.57 1.78
CA ILE A 133 -10.99 -4.17 2.16
C ILE A 133 -11.70 -3.75 0.87
N THR A 134 -12.54 -4.64 0.34
CA THR A 134 -13.40 -4.38 -0.83
C THR A 134 -14.79 -4.03 -0.32
N LEU A 135 -15.33 -2.89 -0.74
CA LEU A 135 -16.67 -2.49 -0.32
C LEU A 135 -17.76 -2.82 -1.34
N ARG A 136 -19.00 -2.73 -0.89
CA ARG A 136 -20.18 -3.01 -1.69
C ARG A 136 -20.27 -2.16 -2.95
N SER A 137 -20.53 -2.81 -4.08
CA SER A 137 -21.15 -2.20 -5.26
C SER A 137 -22.65 -2.47 -5.25
N ARG A 138 -23.48 -1.46 -5.55
CA ARG A 138 -24.94 -1.66 -5.65
C ARG A 138 -25.36 -2.59 -6.79
N THR A 139 -24.49 -2.82 -7.77
CA THR A 139 -24.79 -3.64 -8.95
C THR A 139 -24.07 -4.97 -8.96
N SER A 140 -22.82 -5.02 -8.50
CA SER A 140 -21.95 -6.18 -8.75
C SER A 140 -21.67 -7.02 -7.51
N SER A 141 -21.84 -6.47 -6.30
CA SER A 141 -21.42 -7.15 -5.06
C SER A 141 -22.25 -6.73 -3.85
N GLN A 142 -23.56 -6.95 -3.91
CA GLN A 142 -24.50 -6.44 -2.90
C GLN A 142 -24.31 -7.03 -1.49
N THR A 143 -23.62 -8.17 -1.38
CA THR A 143 -23.34 -8.88 -0.13
C THR A 143 -22.11 -8.33 0.61
N LEU A 144 -21.24 -7.57 -0.06
CA LEU A 144 -20.09 -6.93 0.58
C LEU A 144 -20.53 -5.80 1.52
N PRO A 145 -19.70 -5.45 2.52
CA PRO A 145 -20.04 -4.43 3.50
C PRO A 145 -20.16 -3.04 2.86
N GLU A 146 -21.14 -2.24 3.33
CA GLU A 146 -21.23 -0.83 2.97
C GLU A 146 -20.11 0.00 3.60
N SER A 147 -19.64 -0.42 4.77
CA SER A 147 -18.54 0.23 5.46
C SER A 147 -17.74 -0.75 6.31
N VAL A 148 -16.46 -0.44 6.51
CA VAL A 148 -15.54 -1.22 7.34
C VAL A 148 -14.76 -0.29 8.24
N ALA A 149 -14.76 -0.60 9.54
CA ALA A 149 -13.98 0.11 10.54
C ALA A 149 -12.58 -0.50 10.69
N VAL A 150 -11.57 0.36 10.78
CA VAL A 150 -10.19 0.00 11.08
C VAL A 150 -9.77 0.79 12.32
N THR A 151 -9.58 0.10 13.43
CA THR A 151 -9.09 0.69 14.68
C THR A 151 -7.63 0.33 14.89
N PHE A 152 -6.87 1.26 15.45
CA PHE A 152 -5.45 1.09 15.72
C PHE A 152 -5.03 1.91 16.93
N ALA A 153 -3.84 1.62 17.46
CA ALA A 153 -3.29 2.39 18.57
C ALA A 153 -3.24 3.88 18.19
N PRO A 154 -3.67 4.82 19.05
CA PRO A 154 -3.70 6.24 18.70
C PRO A 154 -2.32 6.77 18.25
N ARG A 155 -2.26 7.41 17.08
CA ARG A 155 -1.03 7.98 16.51
C ARG A 155 -1.23 9.43 16.07
N ARG A 156 -0.26 10.28 16.39
CA ARG A 156 -0.11 11.58 15.72
C ARG A 156 0.61 11.34 14.40
N CYS A 157 0.15 12.02 13.35
CA CYS A 157 0.80 12.03 12.06
C CYS A 157 0.58 13.38 11.39
N ARG A 158 1.52 13.78 10.54
CA ARG A 158 1.39 14.87 9.58
C ARG A 158 0.50 14.48 8.40
N ALA A 159 0.58 13.23 7.94
CA ALA A 159 -0.17 12.77 6.78
C ALA A 159 -0.56 11.29 6.90
N LEU A 160 -1.60 10.92 6.16
CA LEU A 160 -1.92 9.53 5.86
C LEU A 160 -1.82 9.31 4.34
N TYR A 161 -1.30 8.15 3.96
CA TYR A 161 -1.16 7.71 2.58
C TYR A 161 -2.02 6.47 2.39
N PHE A 162 -2.91 6.50 1.40
CA PHE A 162 -3.81 5.41 1.07
C PHE A 162 -3.36 4.76 -0.23
N LEU A 163 -3.09 3.46 -0.21
CA LEU A 163 -2.94 2.65 -1.41
C LEU A 163 -4.29 1.99 -1.70
N HIS A 164 -4.94 2.38 -2.79
CA HIS A 164 -6.31 1.98 -3.09
C HIS A 164 -6.59 1.99 -4.59
N ALA A 165 -7.78 1.49 -4.96
CA ALA A 165 -8.31 1.59 -6.31
C ALA A 165 -9.85 1.50 -6.28
N SER A 166 -10.47 1.57 -7.44
CA SER A 166 -11.88 1.19 -7.60
C SER A 166 -12.08 0.20 -8.74
N ALA A 167 -12.91 -0.82 -8.51
CA ALA A 167 -13.53 -1.60 -9.60
C ALA A 167 -14.82 -0.92 -10.07
N TRP A 168 -15.11 -1.04 -11.38
CA TRP A 168 -16.19 -0.32 -12.06
C TRP A 168 -16.19 1.20 -11.82
N GLY A 169 -15.01 1.79 -11.57
CA GLY A 169 -14.86 3.21 -11.30
C GLY A 169 -15.35 4.06 -12.47
N THR A 170 -16.31 4.94 -12.19
CA THR A 170 -16.83 5.97 -13.10
C THR A 170 -16.80 7.33 -12.42
N PRO A 171 -16.76 8.44 -13.18
CA PRO A 171 -16.61 9.77 -12.60
C PRO A 171 -17.67 10.12 -11.55
N GLY A 172 -17.25 10.84 -10.51
CA GLY A 172 -18.04 11.22 -9.34
C GLY A 172 -17.45 10.74 -8.02
N GLU A 173 -18.20 10.97 -6.94
CA GLU A 173 -17.87 10.47 -5.61
C GLU A 173 -18.23 8.98 -5.50
N ILE A 174 -17.25 8.15 -5.13
CA ILE A 174 -17.38 6.68 -5.08
C ILE A 174 -17.50 6.14 -3.66
N GLY A 175 -17.27 6.98 -2.65
CA GLY A 175 -17.18 6.59 -1.25
C GLY A 175 -16.46 7.66 -0.44
N GLU A 176 -16.10 7.32 0.79
CA GLU A 176 -15.46 8.25 1.72
C GLU A 176 -14.57 7.48 2.71
N TYR A 177 -13.45 8.09 3.11
CA TYR A 177 -12.80 7.74 4.38
C TYR A 177 -13.26 8.69 5.48
N THR A 178 -13.62 8.16 6.65
CA THR A 178 -13.77 8.97 7.87
C THR A 178 -12.61 8.70 8.81
N VAL A 179 -11.94 9.76 9.25
CA VAL A 179 -10.81 9.70 10.17
C VAL A 179 -11.25 10.22 11.53
N THR A 180 -11.27 9.35 12.54
CA THR A 180 -11.65 9.72 13.92
C THR A 180 -10.42 10.02 14.76
N TYR A 181 -10.39 11.23 15.30
CA TYR A 181 -9.38 11.70 16.24
C TYR A 181 -9.70 11.24 17.67
N ALA A 182 -8.70 11.20 18.54
CA ALA A 182 -8.84 10.79 19.94
C ALA A 182 -9.68 11.76 20.80
N ASP A 183 -10.05 12.92 20.26
CA ASP A 183 -11.03 13.82 20.85
C ASP A 183 -12.42 13.70 20.19
N GLU A 184 -12.65 12.59 19.48
CA GLU A 184 -13.90 12.20 18.82
C GLU A 184 -14.35 13.11 17.67
N GLN A 185 -13.54 14.10 17.27
CA GLN A 185 -13.80 14.81 16.02
C GLN A 185 -13.56 13.88 14.83
N ILE A 186 -14.25 14.16 13.73
CA ILE A 186 -14.18 13.35 12.51
C ILE A 186 -13.78 14.25 11.34
N ALA A 187 -12.79 13.81 10.57
CA ALA A 187 -12.53 14.37 9.24
C ALA A 187 -13.15 13.47 8.18
N HIS A 188 -13.82 14.09 7.22
CA HIS A 188 -14.47 13.46 6.08
C HIS A 188 -13.60 13.64 4.82
N LEU A 189 -13.25 12.53 4.17
CA LEU A 189 -12.34 12.49 3.04
C LEU A 189 -13.06 11.81 1.85
N PRO A 190 -13.78 12.59 1.02
CA PRO A 190 -14.50 12.03 -0.13
C PRO A 190 -13.54 11.36 -1.11
N LEU A 191 -13.94 10.22 -1.67
CA LEU A 191 -13.22 9.50 -2.71
C LEU A 191 -13.82 9.83 -4.07
N THR A 192 -13.02 10.39 -4.98
CA THR A 192 -13.53 10.89 -6.26
C THR A 192 -12.73 10.38 -7.46
N ILE A 193 -13.44 10.20 -8.58
CA ILE A 193 -12.88 9.88 -9.90
C ILE A 193 -13.32 10.97 -10.90
N PRO A 194 -12.42 11.55 -11.72
CA PRO A 194 -11.00 11.66 -11.42
C PRO A 194 -10.80 12.42 -10.09
N GLY A 195 -9.68 12.18 -9.42
CA GLY A 195 -9.40 12.79 -8.13
C GLY A 195 -8.39 11.98 -7.36
N ASN A 196 -8.67 11.70 -6.10
CA ASN A 196 -7.72 10.96 -5.27
C ASN A 196 -7.60 9.47 -5.61
N THR A 197 -8.55 8.91 -6.35
CA THR A 197 -8.54 7.51 -6.76
C THR A 197 -8.95 7.34 -8.23
N GLY A 198 -9.03 6.10 -8.71
CA GLY A 198 -9.38 5.81 -10.10
C GLY A 198 -9.76 4.36 -10.33
N ASN A 199 -10.28 4.10 -11.53
CA ASN A 199 -10.62 2.75 -11.95
C ASN A 199 -9.33 1.94 -12.19
N TRP A 200 -9.23 0.75 -11.62
CA TRP A 200 -8.04 -0.08 -11.73
C TRP A 200 -7.71 -0.54 -13.17
N TRP A 201 -8.68 -0.50 -14.08
CA TRP A 201 -8.47 -0.76 -15.51
C TRP A 201 -7.90 0.42 -16.28
N THR A 202 -8.08 1.65 -15.78
CA THR A 202 -7.76 2.84 -16.57
C THR A 202 -6.43 3.46 -16.15
N PRO A 203 -5.60 3.88 -17.12
CA PRO A 203 -4.40 4.68 -16.84
C PRO A 203 -4.79 6.00 -16.16
N PRO A 204 -3.81 6.75 -15.62
CA PRO A 204 -4.08 8.04 -15.01
C PRO A 204 -4.87 8.96 -15.94
N GLN A 205 -5.89 9.62 -15.40
CA GLN A 205 -6.70 10.62 -16.10
C GLN A 205 -6.37 12.03 -15.64
N ASP A 206 -6.68 13.01 -16.49
CA ASP A 206 -6.59 14.43 -16.13
C ASP A 206 -7.46 14.71 -14.89
N GLY A 207 -6.90 15.45 -13.93
CA GLY A 207 -7.55 15.77 -12.66
C GLY A 207 -7.34 14.74 -11.54
N GLU A 208 -6.61 13.65 -11.79
CA GLU A 208 -6.15 12.77 -10.70
C GLU A 208 -5.14 13.51 -9.79
N THR A 209 -5.39 13.47 -8.48
CA THR A 209 -4.50 13.95 -7.42
C THR A 209 -3.77 12.80 -6.72
N GLY A 210 -4.27 11.57 -6.86
CA GLY A 210 -3.55 10.36 -6.48
C GLY A 210 -2.44 10.02 -7.49
N ARG A 211 -1.31 9.49 -7.01
CA ARG A 211 -0.21 9.04 -7.86
C ARG A 211 -0.40 7.58 -8.25
N THR A 212 -0.43 7.31 -9.55
CA THR A 212 -0.75 5.98 -10.08
C THR A 212 0.39 4.98 -9.92
N VAL A 213 0.13 3.77 -9.46
CA VAL A 213 1.09 2.67 -9.41
C VAL A 213 0.68 1.63 -10.46
N PRO A 214 1.47 1.44 -11.53
CA PRO A 214 1.18 0.41 -12.52
C PRO A 214 1.56 -0.98 -11.97
N VAL A 215 0.68 -1.94 -12.18
CA VAL A 215 0.85 -3.35 -11.85
C VAL A 215 0.71 -4.14 -13.13
N ARG A 216 1.74 -4.90 -13.48
CA ARG A 216 1.69 -5.77 -14.65
C ARG A 216 0.95 -7.04 -14.27
N VAL A 217 -0.06 -7.40 -15.06
CA VAL A 217 -0.87 -8.61 -14.90
C VAL A 217 -0.69 -9.51 -16.11
N ASP A 218 -0.65 -10.82 -15.89
CA ASP A 218 -0.57 -11.84 -16.94
C ASP A 218 -1.82 -12.73 -17.00
N ASN A 219 -2.70 -12.61 -16.01
CA ASN A 219 -3.98 -13.28 -15.94
C ASN A 219 -5.06 -12.46 -16.67
N THR A 220 -4.97 -12.40 -17.99
CA THR A 220 -5.88 -11.59 -18.81
C THR A 220 -6.76 -12.46 -19.71
N PRO A 221 -7.98 -12.02 -20.04
CA PRO A 221 -8.82 -12.75 -21.01
C PRO A 221 -8.20 -12.77 -22.42
N SER A 222 -7.34 -11.81 -22.73
CA SER A 222 -6.62 -11.70 -24.00
C SER A 222 -5.45 -12.70 -24.12
N GLY A 223 -5.00 -13.29 -23.00
CA GLY A 223 -3.82 -14.16 -22.95
C GLY A 223 -2.50 -13.41 -23.12
N THR A 224 -2.53 -12.08 -23.16
CA THR A 224 -1.35 -11.22 -23.24
C THR A 224 -1.21 -10.37 -21.98
N PRO A 225 0.01 -10.12 -21.46
CA PRO A 225 0.18 -9.27 -20.30
C PRO A 225 -0.36 -7.85 -20.52
N GLU A 226 -1.03 -7.31 -19.50
CA GLU A 226 -1.62 -5.97 -19.50
C GLU A 226 -1.24 -5.20 -18.23
N TRP A 227 -1.69 -3.96 -18.14
CA TRP A 227 -1.48 -3.09 -16.98
C TRP A 227 -2.78 -2.87 -16.22
N ARG A 228 -2.64 -2.79 -14.89
CA ARG A 228 -3.66 -2.36 -13.95
C ARG A 228 -3.09 -1.27 -13.06
N TYR A 229 -3.94 -0.43 -12.49
CA TYR A 229 -3.54 0.86 -11.96
C TYR A 229 -4.08 1.08 -10.55
N LEU A 230 -3.20 1.10 -9.57
CA LEU A 230 -3.53 1.52 -8.20
C LEU A 230 -3.25 3.00 -8.04
N ARG A 231 -3.77 3.63 -6.98
CA ARG A 231 -3.44 5.01 -6.62
C ARG A 231 -2.87 5.07 -5.22
N VAL A 232 -1.83 5.88 -5.05
CA VAL A 232 -1.37 6.37 -3.75
C VAL A 232 -1.91 7.78 -3.59
N TRP A 233 -2.68 8.02 -2.54
CA TRP A 233 -3.18 9.35 -2.23
C TRP A 233 -2.68 9.82 -0.87
N GLU A 234 -2.14 11.04 -0.83
CA GLU A 234 -1.75 11.73 0.39
C GLU A 234 -2.90 12.59 0.90
N TRP A 235 -3.37 12.29 2.10
CA TRP A 235 -4.19 13.19 2.89
C TRP A 235 -3.32 13.90 3.92
N GLN A 236 -3.23 15.23 3.81
CA GLN A 236 -2.55 16.06 4.78
C GLN A 236 -3.43 16.25 6.02
N ASN A 237 -2.97 15.77 7.17
CA ASN A 237 -3.70 15.87 8.42
C ASN A 237 -3.70 17.35 8.90
N PRO A 238 -4.88 18.02 9.00
CA PRO A 238 -4.96 19.39 9.49
C PRO A 238 -4.73 19.49 11.01
N ARG A 239 -4.92 18.40 11.76
CA ARG A 239 -4.83 18.35 13.24
C ARG A 239 -3.69 17.45 13.70
N ARG A 240 -2.46 17.76 13.25
CA ARG A 240 -1.25 16.95 13.47
C ARG A 240 -0.93 16.63 14.94
N ASN A 241 -1.37 17.49 15.86
CA ASN A 241 -1.14 17.35 17.31
C ASN A 241 -2.18 16.47 18.01
N VAL A 242 -3.27 16.10 17.33
CA VAL A 242 -4.33 15.25 17.88
C VAL A 242 -4.16 13.84 17.32
N PRO A 243 -3.99 12.80 18.16
CA PRO A 243 -3.88 11.44 17.68
C PRO A 243 -5.12 11.00 16.90
N ILE A 244 -4.94 10.18 15.88
CA ILE A 244 -5.99 9.45 15.15
C ILE A 244 -5.96 8.01 15.64
N HIS A 245 -7.14 7.39 15.83
CA HIS A 245 -7.24 6.01 16.30
C HIS A 245 -8.18 5.13 15.46
N ARG A 246 -8.91 5.70 14.51
CA ARG A 246 -9.84 4.97 13.66
C ARG A 246 -9.94 5.59 12.28
N ILE A 247 -10.01 4.72 11.28
CA ILE A 247 -10.37 5.04 9.90
C ILE A 247 -11.53 4.13 9.54
N ASP A 248 -12.64 4.69 9.07
CA ASP A 248 -13.67 3.90 8.41
C ASP A 248 -13.62 4.16 6.90
N VAL A 249 -13.87 3.12 6.13
CA VAL A 249 -14.07 3.21 4.69
C VAL A 249 -15.54 3.01 4.42
N HIS A 250 -16.16 3.89 3.63
CA HIS A 250 -17.57 3.84 3.26
C HIS A 250 -17.73 3.77 1.75
N ALA A 251 -18.61 2.88 1.28
CA ALA A 251 -19.02 2.81 -0.10
C ALA A 251 -19.98 3.96 -0.43
N GLY A 252 -19.86 4.50 -1.64
CA GLY A 252 -20.84 5.39 -2.21
C GLY A 252 -22.16 4.67 -2.52
N LYS A 253 -23.10 5.43 -3.08
CA LYS A 253 -24.42 4.92 -3.47
C LYS A 253 -24.46 4.37 -4.91
N GLY A 254 -23.32 4.36 -5.60
CA GLY A 254 -23.21 3.99 -7.01
C GLY A 254 -22.84 2.54 -7.28
N LYS A 255 -22.43 2.29 -8.53
CA LYS A 255 -21.94 0.99 -9.01
C LYS A 255 -20.45 0.77 -8.75
N GLN A 256 -19.74 1.85 -8.42
CA GLN A 256 -18.32 1.83 -8.13
C GLN A 256 -18.06 1.00 -6.86
N MET A 257 -16.95 0.28 -6.87
CA MET A 257 -16.49 -0.55 -5.78
C MET A 257 -15.17 0.00 -5.27
N PRO A 258 -15.15 0.73 -4.14
CA PRO A 258 -13.89 1.13 -3.50
C PRO A 258 -13.13 -0.08 -2.93
N ILE A 259 -11.83 -0.11 -3.13
CA ILE A 259 -10.93 -1.17 -2.64
C ILE A 259 -9.74 -0.51 -1.94
N LEU A 260 -9.58 -0.75 -0.63
CA LEU A 260 -8.43 -0.29 0.14
C LEU A 260 -7.43 -1.45 0.34
N ILE A 261 -6.16 -1.20 0.03
CA ILE A 261 -5.08 -2.20 0.09
C ILE A 261 -4.19 -1.98 1.32
N ALA A 262 -3.76 -0.75 1.57
CA ALA A 262 -2.85 -0.43 2.66
C ALA A 262 -2.93 1.05 3.06
N VAL A 263 -2.58 1.35 4.32
CA VAL A 263 -2.48 2.72 4.83
C VAL A 263 -1.17 2.91 5.60
N THR A 264 -0.50 4.02 5.33
CA THR A 264 0.73 4.43 6.01
C THR A 264 0.59 5.85 6.54
N GLY A 265 1.04 6.10 7.76
CA GLY A 265 1.11 7.44 8.35
C GLY A 265 2.56 7.88 8.57
N VAL A 266 2.76 9.19 8.59
CA VAL A 266 4.05 9.85 8.90
C VAL A 266 3.83 11.05 9.79
#